data_AF-W0RI01-F1
#
_entry.id   AF-W0RI01-F1
#
_cell.length_a   1.000
_cell.length_b   1.000
_cell.length_c   1.000
_cell.angle_alpha   90.00
_cell.angle_beta   90.00
_cell.angle_gamma   90.00
#
_symmetry.space_group_name_H-M   'P 1'
#
loop_
_entity.id
_entity.type
_entity.pdbx_description
1 polymer ?
#
loop_
_entity_poly.entity_id
_entity_poly.type
_entity_poly.pdbx_seq_one_letter_code
_entity_poly.pdbx_strand_id
1 'polypeptide(L)'
;MNVPTAILAELLADSASAWWDVRRTGDRVEHRDDVVAASLVAALDSARRKYGEPDAGGWTWSRMRHANIKHLLQIPALGALDLPVQGGPSTIAPSPGTGTHGPSWRMVVELGPEVHAMSIYPGGQSGNPLSPRYKDRIGKWLAGELDTLFVPHAASEMAGARSAGALTLVPGR
;
A
#
# COMPACT_ATOMS: atom_id res chain seq x y z
N MET A 1 -5.49 -13.86 -10.95
CA MET A 1 -4.89 -15.16 -10.55
C MET A 1 -3.49 -15.18 -11.16
N ASN A 2 -2.44 -14.99 -10.36
CA ASN A 2 -1.06 -14.88 -10.84
C ASN A 2 -0.52 -16.29 -11.11
N VAL A 3 -0.63 -16.73 -12.36
CA VAL A 3 -0.17 -18.02 -12.88
C VAL A 3 1.34 -18.34 -12.67
N PRO A 4 2.27 -17.39 -12.42
CA PRO A 4 3.70 -17.74 -12.27
C PRO A 4 4.08 -18.56 -11.01
N THR A 5 3.34 -18.44 -9.90
CA THR A 5 3.86 -18.91 -8.60
C THR A 5 3.74 -20.42 -8.40
N ALA A 6 2.68 -21.06 -8.91
CA ALA A 6 2.46 -22.50 -8.73
C ALA A 6 3.47 -23.33 -9.55
N ILE A 7 3.71 -22.94 -10.81
CA ILE A 7 4.67 -23.62 -11.68
C ILE A 7 6.09 -23.51 -11.09
N LEU A 8 6.47 -22.33 -10.60
CA LEU A 8 7.77 -22.19 -9.94
C LEU A 8 7.88 -23.07 -8.69
N ALA A 9 6.83 -23.19 -7.88
CA ALA A 9 6.84 -24.05 -6.69
C ALA A 9 7.03 -25.53 -7.06
N GLU A 10 6.34 -26.01 -8.09
CA GLU A 10 6.52 -27.38 -8.63
C GLU A 10 7.95 -27.59 -9.15
N LEU A 11 8.48 -26.65 -9.93
CA LEU A 11 9.85 -26.72 -10.43
C LEU A 11 10.88 -26.71 -9.30
N LEU A 12 10.65 -25.94 -8.23
CA LEU A 12 11.53 -25.90 -7.07
C LEU A 12 11.57 -27.24 -6.32
N ALA A 13 10.51 -28.06 -6.41
CA ALA A 13 10.49 -29.40 -5.83
C ALA A 13 11.29 -30.42 -6.67
N ASP A 14 11.45 -30.20 -7.97
CA ASP A 14 12.21 -31.06 -8.89
C ASP A 14 13.51 -30.39 -9.35
N SER A 15 14.62 -30.72 -8.68
CA SER A 15 15.94 -30.17 -8.99
C SER A 15 16.45 -30.54 -10.39
N ALA A 16 16.04 -31.69 -10.91
CA ALA A 16 16.51 -32.24 -12.19
C ALA A 16 15.63 -31.84 -13.38
N SER A 17 14.61 -31.02 -13.15
CA SER A 17 13.72 -30.56 -14.21
C SER A 17 14.49 -29.94 -15.36
N ALA A 18 14.17 -30.34 -16.60
CA ALA A 18 14.78 -29.81 -17.81
C ALA A 18 14.58 -28.29 -17.98
N TRP A 19 13.66 -27.69 -17.23
CA TRP A 19 13.43 -26.24 -17.21
C TRP A 19 14.53 -25.45 -16.48
N TRP A 20 15.40 -26.12 -15.71
CA TRP A 20 16.57 -25.51 -15.08
C TRP A 20 17.78 -25.42 -16.02
N ASP A 21 17.84 -26.26 -17.05
CA ASP A 21 18.96 -26.31 -17.99
C ASP A 21 19.02 -25.06 -18.88
N VAL A 22 20.08 -24.28 -18.72
CA VAL A 22 20.26 -23.03 -19.44
C VAL A 22 20.94 -23.31 -20.77
N ARG A 23 20.17 -23.71 -21.79
CA ARG A 23 20.63 -24.13 -23.15
C ARG A 23 21.74 -23.31 -23.83
N ARG A 24 22.00 -22.07 -23.40
CA ARG A 24 23.09 -21.22 -23.89
C ARG A 24 24.47 -21.58 -23.35
N THR A 25 24.57 -22.40 -22.30
CA THR A 25 25.84 -22.77 -21.64
C THR A 25 26.52 -23.98 -22.27
N GLY A 26 25.98 -24.47 -23.40
CA GLY A 26 26.60 -25.51 -24.22
C GLY A 26 26.52 -26.87 -23.56
N ASP A 27 27.69 -27.42 -23.19
CA ASP A 27 27.82 -28.77 -22.65
C ASP A 27 27.55 -28.87 -21.14
N ARG A 28 27.32 -27.74 -20.46
CA ARG A 28 26.93 -27.73 -19.05
C ARG A 28 25.41 -27.91 -18.94
N VAL A 29 24.99 -28.81 -18.06
CA VAL A 29 23.59 -28.97 -17.64
C VAL A 29 23.45 -28.37 -16.25
N GLU A 30 22.70 -27.28 -16.10
CA GLU A 30 22.38 -26.70 -14.79
C GLU A 30 21.17 -27.38 -14.13
N HIS A 31 21.21 -27.45 -12.80
CA HIS A 31 20.09 -27.86 -11.97
C HIS A 31 19.51 -26.66 -11.20
N ARG A 32 18.39 -26.89 -10.49
CA ARG A 32 17.74 -25.86 -9.67
C ARG A 32 18.73 -25.05 -8.83
N ASP A 33 19.62 -25.73 -8.12
CA ASP A 33 20.52 -25.08 -7.17
C ASP A 33 21.56 -24.19 -7.88
N ASP A 34 22.05 -24.58 -9.06
CA ASP A 34 22.91 -23.73 -9.89
C ASP A 34 22.20 -22.43 -10.28
N VAL A 35 20.97 -22.55 -10.78
CA VAL A 35 20.19 -21.41 -11.28
C VAL A 35 19.77 -20.51 -10.11
N VAL A 36 19.33 -21.08 -9.00
CA VAL A 36 18.94 -20.33 -7.79
C VAL A 36 20.15 -19.58 -7.22
N ALA A 37 21.31 -20.23 -7.10
CA ALA A 37 22.53 -19.57 -6.63
C ALA A 37 22.95 -18.41 -7.55
N ALA A 38 22.98 -18.63 -8.87
CA ALA A 38 23.26 -17.59 -9.85
C ALA A 38 22.24 -16.43 -9.77
N SER A 39 20.95 -16.75 -9.57
CA SER A 39 19.89 -15.74 -9.44
C SER A 39 20.05 -14.88 -8.20
N LEU A 40 20.51 -15.45 -7.07
CA LEU A 40 20.74 -14.73 -5.83
C LEU A 40 21.90 -13.73 -5.98
N VAL A 41 23.01 -14.15 -6.61
CA VAL A 41 24.14 -13.26 -6.90
C VAL A 41 23.71 -12.12 -7.81
N ALA A 42 23.01 -12.43 -8.91
CA ALA A 42 22.51 -11.43 -9.84
C ALA A 42 21.51 -10.45 -9.19
N ALA A 43 20.66 -10.95 -8.29
CA ALA A 43 19.71 -10.13 -7.54
C ALA A 43 20.41 -9.17 -6.56
N LEU A 44 21.44 -9.64 -5.85
CA LEU A 44 22.25 -8.80 -4.96
C LEU A 44 22.97 -7.69 -5.73
N ASP A 45 23.61 -8.01 -6.85
CA ASP A 45 24.28 -7.03 -7.70
C ASP A 45 23.31 -5.98 -8.25
N SER A 46 22.11 -6.43 -8.67
CA SER A 46 21.05 -5.53 -9.13
C SER A 46 20.57 -4.61 -8.01
N ALA A 47 20.36 -5.15 -6.80
CA ALA A 47 19.94 -4.37 -5.64
C ALA A 47 21.00 -3.33 -5.25
N ARG A 48 22.29 -3.72 -5.22
CA ARG A 48 23.41 -2.80 -4.95
C ARG A 48 23.50 -1.67 -5.98
N ARG A 49 23.41 -1.98 -7.27
CA ARG A 49 23.41 -0.97 -8.34
C ARG A 49 22.24 0.02 -8.22
N LYS A 50 21.07 -0.46 -7.82
CA LYS A 50 19.84 0.36 -7.78
C LYS A 50 19.68 1.14 -6.47
N TYR A 51 20.06 0.55 -5.35
CA TYR A 51 19.75 1.08 -4.01
C TYR A 51 20.99 1.42 -3.17
N GLY A 52 22.19 1.16 -3.69
CA GLY A 52 23.46 1.32 -2.98
C GLY A 52 23.80 0.11 -2.10
N GLU A 53 24.90 0.20 -1.36
CA GLU A 53 25.32 -0.85 -0.43
C GLU A 53 24.34 -0.98 0.76
N PRO A 54 24.05 -2.21 1.24
CA PRO A 54 23.14 -2.44 2.37
C PRO A 54 23.56 -1.67 3.63
N ASP A 55 24.86 -1.73 3.96
CA ASP A 55 25.43 -1.16 5.20
C ASP A 55 25.42 0.37 5.22
N ALA A 56 25.16 1.01 4.09
CA ALA A 56 24.94 2.45 4.00
C ALA A 56 23.53 2.88 4.48
N GLY A 57 22.75 1.96 5.07
CA GLY A 57 21.39 2.21 5.54
C GLY A 57 20.38 2.45 4.40
N GLY A 58 20.78 2.18 3.16
CA GLY A 58 20.02 2.50 1.95
C GLY A 58 18.91 1.51 1.62
N TRP A 59 18.89 0.35 2.27
CA TRP A 59 17.93 -0.71 1.96
C TRP A 59 16.70 -0.57 2.83
N THR A 60 15.73 0.21 2.35
CA THR A 60 14.40 0.29 2.95
C THR A 60 13.35 -0.20 1.97
N TRP A 61 12.36 -0.93 2.47
CA TRP A 61 11.25 -1.41 1.66
C TRP A 61 10.52 -0.26 0.95
N SER A 62 10.44 0.91 1.60
CA SER A 62 9.83 2.12 1.05
C SER A 62 10.41 2.60 -0.28
N ARG A 63 11.69 2.34 -0.55
CA ARG A 63 12.34 2.69 -1.83
C ARG A 63 11.85 1.84 -3.01
N MET A 64 11.27 0.67 -2.72
CA MET A 64 10.65 -0.19 -3.73
C MET A 64 9.12 -0.15 -3.67
N ARG A 65 8.55 0.07 -2.48
CA ARG A 65 7.10 0.12 -2.23
C ARG A 65 6.73 1.37 -1.46
N HIS A 66 6.10 2.30 -2.14
CA HIS A 66 5.58 3.52 -1.55
C HIS A 66 4.11 3.72 -1.97
N ALA A 67 3.44 4.69 -1.37
CA ALA A 67 2.12 5.16 -1.79
C ALA A 67 2.18 6.63 -2.22
N ASN A 68 1.40 6.97 -3.23
CA ASN A 68 1.28 8.33 -3.75
C ASN A 68 -0.19 8.76 -3.69
N ILE A 69 -0.49 9.73 -2.82
CA ILE A 69 -1.81 10.38 -2.74
C ILE A 69 -1.74 11.63 -3.60
N LYS A 70 -2.13 11.48 -4.87
CA LYS A 70 -2.03 12.55 -5.86
C LYS A 70 -3.22 13.49 -5.76
N HIS A 71 -2.97 14.78 -5.94
CA HIS A 71 -4.04 15.74 -6.18
C HIS A 71 -4.74 15.46 -7.52
N LEU A 72 -6.03 15.82 -7.65
CA LEU A 72 -6.80 15.61 -8.88
C LEU A 72 -6.14 16.28 -10.10
N LEU A 73 -5.58 17.48 -9.93
CA LEU A 73 -4.84 18.18 -10.98
C LEU A 73 -3.43 17.63 -11.23
N GLN A 74 -3.02 16.56 -10.53
CA GLN A 74 -1.67 15.96 -10.62
C GLN A 74 -0.51 16.91 -10.30
N ILE A 75 -0.77 18.02 -9.60
CA ILE A 75 0.27 18.96 -9.14
C ILE A 75 1.01 18.33 -7.95
N PRO A 76 2.33 18.03 -8.06
CA PRO A 76 3.05 17.30 -7.02
C PRO A 76 3.02 17.98 -5.65
N ALA A 77 3.17 19.31 -5.60
CA ALA A 77 3.15 20.09 -4.36
C ALA A 77 1.83 19.95 -3.56
N LEU A 78 0.72 19.67 -4.25
CA LEU A 78 -0.57 19.47 -3.63
C LEU A 78 -0.79 18.01 -3.20
N GLY A 79 -0.02 17.06 -3.72
CA GLY A 79 -0.07 15.66 -3.33
C GLY A 79 0.78 15.33 -2.09
N ALA A 80 0.70 14.07 -1.65
CA ALA A 80 1.63 13.47 -0.71
C ALA A 80 2.25 12.25 -1.39
N LEU A 81 3.53 12.34 -1.71
CA LEU A 81 4.24 11.38 -2.56
C LEU A 81 5.28 10.61 -1.74
N ASP A 82 5.70 9.47 -2.27
CA ASP A 82 6.77 8.62 -1.72
C ASP A 82 6.51 8.20 -0.25
N LEU A 83 5.23 8.04 0.11
CA LEU A 83 4.85 7.68 1.47
C LEU A 83 5.32 6.24 1.77
N PRO A 84 6.05 6.03 2.88
CA PRO A 84 6.61 4.72 3.20
C PRO A 84 5.49 3.77 3.60
N VAL A 85 5.36 2.64 2.88
CA VAL A 85 4.41 1.57 3.24
C VAL A 85 5.16 0.26 3.40
N GLN A 86 4.68 -0.62 4.27
CA GLN A 86 5.28 -1.95 4.48
C GLN A 86 4.66 -3.04 3.59
N GLY A 87 3.58 -2.71 2.89
CA GLY A 87 2.82 -3.62 2.05
C GLY A 87 3.48 -3.98 0.71
N GLY A 88 2.96 -5.02 0.06
CA GLY A 88 3.36 -5.48 -1.26
C GLY A 88 2.17 -5.96 -2.10
N PRO A 89 2.38 -6.32 -3.38
CA PRO A 89 1.30 -6.62 -4.32
C PRO A 89 0.46 -7.86 -3.96
N SER A 90 0.97 -8.73 -3.09
CA SER A 90 0.31 -9.97 -2.66
C SER A 90 0.12 -10.04 -1.15
N THR A 91 0.05 -8.89 -0.49
CA THR A 91 -0.20 -8.78 0.96
C THR A 91 -1.59 -8.19 1.22
N ILE A 92 -2.10 -8.35 2.45
CA ILE A 92 -3.36 -7.72 2.88
C ILE A 92 -3.33 -6.18 2.81
N ALA A 93 -2.15 -5.58 2.85
CA ALA A 93 -1.93 -4.16 2.64
C ALA A 93 -1.35 -3.96 1.22
N PRO A 94 -2.17 -3.99 0.17
CA PRO A 94 -1.67 -4.03 -1.20
C PRO A 94 -0.87 -2.78 -1.56
N SER A 95 0.34 -2.98 -2.09
CA SER A 95 1.16 -1.93 -2.70
C SER A 95 1.81 -2.44 -4.00
N PRO A 96 1.40 -1.95 -5.19
CA PRO A 96 1.90 -2.42 -6.48
C PRO A 96 3.32 -1.92 -6.79
N GLY A 97 3.92 -1.06 -5.95
CA GLY A 97 5.25 -0.46 -6.15
C GLY A 97 5.26 0.81 -7.01
N THR A 98 4.25 1.03 -7.85
CA THR A 98 4.03 2.32 -8.54
C THR A 98 3.46 3.40 -7.61
N GLY A 99 2.97 2.99 -6.44
CA GLY A 99 2.27 3.84 -5.47
C GLY A 99 0.96 4.46 -5.98
N THR A 100 0.45 4.04 -7.15
CA THR A 100 -0.75 4.65 -7.77
C THR A 100 -2.07 4.07 -7.28
N HIS A 101 -2.04 2.91 -6.61
CA HIS A 101 -3.23 2.24 -6.09
C HIS A 101 -2.91 1.57 -4.75
N GLY A 102 -3.92 1.42 -3.92
CA GLY A 102 -3.83 0.90 -2.56
C GLY A 102 -5.18 1.08 -1.85
N PRO A 103 -5.24 0.88 -0.52
CA PRO A 103 -6.47 1.02 0.23
C PRO A 103 -6.88 2.50 0.33
N SER A 104 -7.89 2.89 -0.45
CA SER A 104 -8.53 4.21 -0.34
C SER A 104 -9.42 4.33 0.90
N TRP A 105 -9.83 3.20 1.48
CA TRP A 105 -10.68 3.13 2.66
C TRP A 105 -10.30 1.89 3.48
N ARG A 106 -10.22 2.01 4.80
CA ARG A 106 -10.16 0.87 5.73
C ARG A 106 -11.25 1.06 6.76
N MET A 107 -11.93 -0.02 7.10
CA MET A 107 -13.08 0.04 8.00
C MET A 107 -13.28 -1.27 8.73
N VAL A 108 -13.71 -1.15 9.98
CA VAL A 108 -14.22 -2.24 10.81
C VAL A 108 -15.61 -1.82 11.27
N VAL A 109 -16.57 -2.71 11.15
CA VAL A 109 -17.94 -2.50 11.62
C VAL A 109 -18.31 -3.68 12.50
N GLU A 110 -18.67 -3.38 13.74
CA GLU A 110 -19.32 -4.29 14.65
C GLU A 110 -20.83 -4.10 14.52
N LEU A 111 -21.52 -5.17 14.15
CA LEU A 111 -22.97 -5.19 14.01
C LEU A 111 -23.60 -5.71 15.30
N GLY A 112 -24.57 -4.98 15.82
CA GLY A 112 -25.32 -5.33 17.03
C GLY A 112 -26.55 -4.43 17.18
N PRO A 113 -27.24 -4.48 18.34
CA PRO A 113 -28.30 -3.53 18.67
C PRO A 113 -27.85 -2.07 18.55
N GLU A 114 -26.57 -1.82 18.87
CA GLU A 114 -25.84 -0.59 18.55
C GLU A 114 -24.78 -0.90 17.49
N VAL A 115 -24.58 0.01 16.54
CA VAL A 115 -23.56 -0.11 15.50
C VAL A 115 -22.31 0.65 15.91
N HIS A 116 -21.20 -0.06 16.07
CA HIS A 116 -19.89 0.56 16.26
C HIS A 116 -19.07 0.44 14.97
N ALA A 117 -18.63 1.58 14.44
CA ALA A 117 -17.82 1.60 13.25
C ALA A 117 -16.56 2.44 13.47
N MET A 118 -15.47 1.99 12.87
CA MET A 118 -14.20 2.70 12.82
C MET A 118 -13.69 2.70 11.40
N SER A 119 -13.15 3.82 10.92
CA SER A 119 -12.57 3.86 9.58
C SER A 119 -11.45 4.89 9.43
N ILE A 120 -10.70 4.75 8.34
CA ILE A 120 -9.73 5.74 7.90
C ILE A 120 -9.61 5.75 6.37
N TYR A 121 -9.27 6.90 5.82
CA TYR A 121 -8.89 7.09 4.43
C TYR A 121 -7.69 8.06 4.35
N PRO A 122 -6.90 8.02 3.27
CA PRO A 122 -5.73 8.88 3.15
C PRO A 122 -6.12 10.34 2.82
N GLY A 123 -5.31 11.30 3.26
CA GLY A 123 -5.55 12.73 3.02
C GLY A 123 -6.20 13.41 4.22
N GLY A 124 -7.39 13.98 4.04
CA GLY A 124 -8.12 14.70 5.07
C GLY A 124 -9.55 15.04 4.67
N GLN A 125 -10.34 15.61 5.59
CA GLN A 125 -11.77 15.91 5.36
C GLN A 125 -12.00 17.12 4.44
N SER A 126 -11.02 18.02 4.33
CA SER A 126 -11.13 19.16 3.45
C SER A 126 -10.49 18.87 2.10
N GLY A 127 -11.13 19.29 1.01
CA GLY A 127 -10.52 19.33 -0.32
C GLY A 127 -9.70 20.60 -0.59
N ASN A 128 -9.70 21.58 0.33
CA ASN A 128 -8.96 22.84 0.18
C ASN A 128 -7.49 22.64 0.63
N PRO A 129 -6.48 22.82 -0.24
CA PRO A 129 -5.08 22.67 0.14
C PRO A 129 -4.58 23.59 1.25
N LEU A 130 -5.28 24.70 1.50
CA LEU A 130 -4.97 25.64 2.59
C LEU A 130 -5.61 25.24 3.92
N SER A 131 -6.44 24.21 3.95
CA SER A 131 -7.06 23.73 5.18
C SER A 131 -6.06 22.90 6.00
N PRO A 132 -6.00 23.07 7.33
CA PRO A 132 -5.27 22.15 8.19
C PRO A 132 -5.83 20.72 8.13
N ARG A 133 -7.03 20.52 7.58
CA ARG A 133 -7.71 19.22 7.44
C ARG A 133 -7.53 18.60 6.04
N TYR A 134 -6.54 19.05 5.26
CA TYR A 134 -6.29 18.58 3.90
C TYR A 134 -5.49 17.27 3.84
N LYS A 135 -4.50 17.11 4.73
CA LYS A 135 -3.57 15.98 4.78
C LYS A 135 -3.42 15.37 6.19
N ASP A 136 -4.29 15.77 7.13
CA ASP A 136 -4.15 15.46 8.56
C ASP A 136 -4.38 13.99 8.93
N ARG A 137 -5.02 13.20 8.06
CA ARG A 137 -5.23 11.76 8.27
C ARG A 137 -4.11 10.89 7.72
N ILE A 138 -3.17 11.43 6.94
CA ILE A 138 -2.12 10.64 6.29
C ILE A 138 -1.29 9.84 7.32
N GLY A 139 -0.89 10.47 8.43
CA GLY A 139 -0.12 9.79 9.49
C GLY A 139 -0.86 8.58 10.06
N LYS A 140 -2.12 8.77 10.48
CA LYS A 140 -2.98 7.70 10.97
C LYS A 140 -3.21 6.60 9.93
N TRP A 141 -3.47 6.99 8.69
CA TRP A 141 -3.66 6.05 7.59
C TRP A 141 -2.40 5.22 7.31
N LEU A 142 -1.20 5.78 7.47
CA LEU A 142 0.07 5.04 7.36
C LEU A 142 0.26 4.07 8.54
N ALA A 143 -0.11 4.49 9.75
CA ALA A 143 -0.04 3.67 10.96
C ALA A 143 -1.15 2.60 11.04
N GLY A 144 -2.17 2.67 10.19
CA GLY A 144 -3.34 1.78 10.26
C GLY A 144 -4.31 2.12 11.40
N GLU A 145 -4.18 3.32 11.98
CA GLU A 145 -5.04 3.81 13.04
C GLU A 145 -6.41 4.26 12.47
N LEU A 146 -7.48 3.76 13.06
CA LEU A 146 -8.85 4.05 12.64
C LEU A 146 -9.49 5.12 13.53
N ASP A 147 -10.28 6.00 12.93
CA ASP A 147 -11.12 6.95 13.66
C ASP A 147 -12.51 6.35 13.90
N THR A 148 -13.06 6.53 15.10
CA THR A 148 -14.46 6.17 15.40
C THR A 148 -15.42 6.96 14.51
N LEU A 149 -16.37 6.26 13.92
CA LEU A 149 -17.45 6.85 13.14
C LEU A 149 -18.67 7.06 14.01
N PHE A 150 -19.28 8.23 13.88
CA PHE A 150 -20.58 8.50 14.45
C PHE A 150 -21.66 7.99 13.49
N VAL A 151 -22.49 7.06 13.96
CA VAL A 151 -23.52 6.38 13.15
C VAL A 151 -24.89 6.68 13.76
N PRO A 152 -25.46 7.87 13.53
CA PRO A 152 -26.75 8.24 14.09
C PRO A 152 -27.90 7.49 13.41
N HIS A 153 -28.87 7.04 14.19
CA HIS A 153 -30.11 6.43 13.71
C HIS A 153 -31.20 7.47 13.44
N ALA A 154 -31.14 8.62 14.13
CA ALA A 154 -32.09 9.71 13.99
C ALA A 154 -31.38 11.08 14.01
N ALA A 155 -32.00 12.08 13.39
CA ALA A 155 -31.47 13.44 13.33
C ALA A 155 -31.28 14.07 14.73
N SER A 156 -32.09 13.69 15.72
CA SER A 156 -31.95 14.16 17.10
C SER A 156 -30.62 13.75 17.73
N GLU A 157 -30.03 12.64 17.31
CA GLU A 157 -28.74 12.15 17.84
C GLU A 157 -27.57 12.99 17.35
N MET A 158 -27.72 13.69 16.20
CA MET A 158 -26.71 14.61 15.68
C MET A 158 -26.48 15.81 16.61
N ALA A 159 -27.47 16.19 17.42
CA ALA A 159 -27.35 17.32 18.35
C ALA A 159 -26.33 17.07 19.48
N GLY A 160 -26.04 15.80 19.79
CA GLY A 160 -25.02 15.40 20.78
C GLY A 160 -23.63 15.13 20.18
N ALA A 161 -23.47 15.21 18.86
CA ALA A 161 -22.20 14.93 18.20
C ALA A 161 -21.18 16.05 18.46
N ARG A 162 -19.91 15.68 18.65
CA ARG A 162 -18.80 16.65 18.70
C ARG A 162 -18.67 17.35 17.34
N SER A 163 -19.11 18.60 17.28
CA SER A 163 -19.02 19.43 16.06
C SER A 163 -17.87 20.43 16.18
N ALA A 164 -17.16 20.63 15.07
CA ALA A 164 -16.17 21.70 14.94
C ALA A 164 -16.76 22.97 14.30
N GLY A 165 -17.97 22.88 13.74
CA GLY A 165 -18.70 23.97 13.10
C GLY A 165 -20.10 23.52 12.72
N ALA A 166 -21.02 24.47 12.58
CA ALA A 166 -22.40 24.24 12.17
C ALA A 166 -22.81 25.27 11.10
N LEU A 167 -23.58 24.82 10.11
CA LEU A 167 -24.13 25.65 9.05
C LEU A 167 -25.63 25.39 8.96
N THR A 168 -26.43 26.45 9.10
CA THR A 168 -27.88 26.40 8.85
C THR A 168 -28.15 26.87 7.43
N LEU A 169 -28.73 26.00 6.61
CA LEU A 169 -29.18 26.35 5.27
C LEU A 169 -30.64 26.78 5.34
N VAL A 170 -30.92 28.01 4.92
CA VAL A 170 -32.28 28.53 4.80
C VAL A 170 -32.62 28.60 3.31
N PRO A 171 -33.73 28.00 2.85
CA PRO A 171 -34.13 28.11 1.45
C PRO A 171 -34.22 29.57 1.00
N GLY A 172 -33.58 29.88 -0.13
CA GLY A 172 -33.88 31.10 -0.87
C GLY A 172 -35.28 31.01 -1.47
N ARG A 173 -35.94 32.16 -1.62
CA ARG A 173 -37.20 32.22 -2.38
C ARG A 173 -37.00 31.82 -3.84
#